data_AF-A0A353C6F1-F1
#
_entry.id   AF-A0A353C6F1-F1
#
_cell.length_a   1.000
_cell.length_b   1.000
_cell.length_c   1.000
_cell.angle_alpha   90.00
_cell.angle_beta   90.00
_cell.angle_gamma   90.00
#
_symmetry.space_group_name_H-M   'P 1'
#
loop_
_entity.id
_entity.type
_entity.pdbx_description
1 polymer ?
#
loop_
_entity_poly.entity_id
_entity_poly.type
_entity_poly.pdbx_seq_one_letter_code
_entity_poly.pdbx_strand_id
1 'polypeptide(L)' 'MNINTIKMAMLGMIAIFTVSSCAVRSETKRVGCSTRVGIVFDIGGKNDRSFNAAAWEGVKRAEKE' A
#
# COMPACT_ATOMS: atom_id res chain seq x y z
N MET A 1 -23.29 27.59 19.63
CA MET A 1 -23.14 26.18 19.22
C MET A 1 -22.96 25.36 20.49
N ASN A 2 -23.83 24.38 20.76
CA ASN A 2 -23.81 23.67 22.05
C ASN A 2 -22.67 22.64 22.10
N ILE A 3 -22.13 22.42 23.30
CA ILE A 3 -20.99 21.52 23.52
C ILE A 3 -21.27 20.08 23.06
N ASN A 4 -22.52 19.64 23.12
CA ASN A 4 -22.95 18.34 22.62
C ASN A 4 -22.91 18.26 21.10
N THR A 5 -23.24 19.35 20.40
CA THR A 5 -23.13 19.42 18.93
C THR A 5 -21.67 19.30 18.49
N ILE A 6 -20.73 19.91 19.22
CA ILE A 6 -19.29 19.83 18.94
C ILE A 6 -18.76 18.41 19.18
N LYS A 7 -19.17 17.76 20.29
CA LYS A 7 -18.78 16.37 20.59
C LYS A 7 -19.28 15.39 19.53
N MET A 8 -20.53 15.54 19.07
CA MET A 8 -21.08 14.69 18.02
C MET A 8 -20.39 14.90 16.67
N ALA A 9 -20.04 16.15 16.33
CA ALA A 9 -19.27 16.44 15.12
C ALA A 9 -17.86 15.82 15.16
N MET A 10 -17.17 15.90 16.30
CA MET A 10 -15.85 15.28 16.48
C MET A 10 -15.91 13.74 16.39
N LEU A 11 -16.91 13.10 17.02
CA LEU A 11 -17.07 11.65 16.96
C LEU A 11 -17.35 11.16 15.53
N GLY A 12 -18.21 11.88 14.80
CA GLY A 12 -18.51 11.57 13.41
C GLY A 12 -17.29 11.70 12.50
N MET A 13 -16.45 12.71 12.72
CA MET A 13 -15.24 12.93 11.93
C MET A 13 -14.19 11.82 12.12
N ILE A 14 -13.98 11.36 13.37
CA ILE A 14 -13.07 10.25 13.68
C ILE A 14 -13.52 8.95 12.99
N ALA A 15 -14.83 8.66 12.99
CA ALA A 15 -15.39 7.48 12.35
C ALA A 15 -15.19 7.47 10.82
N ILE A 16 -15.21 8.63 10.17
CA ILE A 16 -15.00 8.73 8.71
C ILE A 16 -13.53 8.42 8.34
N PHE A 17 -12.57 8.88 9.15
CA PHE A 17 -11.14 8.63 8.89
C PHE A 17 -10.73 7.15 9.07
N THR A 18 -11.39 6.41 9.96
CA THR A 18 -11.03 5.00 10.22
C THR A 18 -11.55 4.04 9.15
N VAL A 19 -12.66 4.34 8.49
CA VAL A 19 -13.25 3.45 7.46
C VAL A 19 -12.46 3.48 6.13
N SER A 20 -11.80 4.59 5.80
CA SER A 20 -11.02 4.74 4.57
C SER A 20 -9.76 3.85 4.52
N SER A 21 -9.27 3.37 5.66
CA SER A 21 -8.05 2.55 5.76
C SER A 21 -8.26 1.07 5.42
N CYS A 22 -9.50 0.58 5.34
CA CYS A 22 -9.82 -0.83 5.11
C CYS A 22 -10.23 -1.14 3.66
N ALA A 23 -9.96 -0.25 2.71
CA ALA A 23 -10.34 -0.48 1.31
C ALA A 23 -9.55 -1.68 0.72
N VAL A 24 -10.26 -2.78 0.46
CA VAL A 24 -9.75 -3.93 -0.31
C VAL A 24 -9.49 -3.47 -1.73
N ARG A 25 -8.22 -3.46 -2.15
CA ARG A 25 -7.85 -3.18 -3.54
C ARG A 25 -7.94 -4.47 -4.34
N SER A 26 -8.81 -4.49 -5.35
CA SER A 26 -8.87 -5.60 -6.31
C SER A 26 -7.74 -5.47 -7.32
N GLU A 27 -6.83 -6.45 -7.35
CA GLU A 27 -5.78 -6.51 -8.37
C GLU A 27 -6.37 -7.05 -9.68
N THR A 28 -6.30 -6.25 -10.75
CA THR A 28 -6.77 -6.68 -12.07
C THR A 28 -5.71 -7.56 -12.72
N LYS A 29 -5.84 -8.89 -12.58
CA LYS A 29 -4.99 -9.85 -13.31
C LYS A 29 -5.32 -9.79 -14.80
N ARG A 30 -4.36 -9.34 -15.63
CA ARG A 30 -4.50 -9.33 -17.09
C ARG A 30 -4.29 -10.76 -17.61
N VAL A 31 -5.33 -11.41 -18.10
CA VAL A 31 -5.26 -12.78 -18.65
C VAL A 31 -4.63 -12.73 -20.05
N GLY A 32 -3.62 -13.56 -20.31
CA GLY A 32 -3.02 -13.74 -21.64
C GLY A 32 -1.80 -12.86 -21.98
N CYS A 33 -1.32 -12.04 -21.05
CA CYS A 33 -0.11 -11.23 -21.24
C CYS A 33 1.05 -11.73 -20.36
N SER A 34 2.26 -11.87 -20.93
CA SER A 34 3.48 -12.06 -20.13
C SER A 34 3.91 -10.72 -19.53
N THR A 35 3.69 -10.52 -18.23
CA THR A 35 4.13 -9.31 -17.53
C THR A 35 5.66 -9.30 -17.43
N ARG A 36 6.30 -8.23 -17.91
CA ARG A 36 7.74 -7.98 -17.72
C ARG A 36 7.92 -6.88 -16.70
N VAL A 37 8.70 -7.13 -15.67
CA VAL A 37 8.96 -6.18 -14.58
C VAL A 37 10.46 -5.88 -14.52
N GLY A 38 10.82 -4.60 -14.56
CA GLY A 38 12.19 -4.12 -14.32
C GLY A 38 12.25 -3.32 -13.03
N ILE A 39 13.23 -3.60 -12.18
CA ILE A 39 13.50 -2.86 -10.95
C ILE A 39 14.81 -2.07 -11.11
N VAL A 40 14.79 -0.81 -10.70
CA VAL A 40 15.96 0.08 -10.70
C VAL A 40 16.22 0.49 -9.25
N PHE A 41 17.44 0.28 -8.77
CA PHE A 41 17.85 0.66 -7.42
C PHE A 41 18.57 2.01 -7.44
N ASP A 42 18.54 2.70 -6.30
CA ASP A 42 19.44 3.83 -6.06
C ASP A 42 20.88 3.35 -5.79
N ILE A 43 21.73 4.23 -5.24
CA ILE A 43 23.15 3.92 -4.98
C ILE A 43 23.35 2.73 -4.02
N GLY A 44 22.37 2.41 -3.17
CA GLY A 44 22.49 1.31 -2.19
C GLY A 44 22.50 -0.07 -2.85
N GLY A 45 21.89 -0.20 -4.03
CA GLY A 45 21.83 -1.45 -4.79
C GLY A 45 21.04 -2.56 -4.09
N LYS A 46 20.85 -3.69 -4.78
CA LYS A 46 19.96 -4.79 -4.35
C LYS A 46 20.35 -5.50 -3.04
N ASN A 47 21.56 -5.27 -2.50
CA ASN A 47 22.10 -5.97 -1.33
C ASN A 47 22.28 -5.03 -0.13
N ASP A 48 21.55 -3.90 -0.09
CA ASP A 48 21.69 -2.85 0.94
C ASP A 48 21.24 -3.26 2.37
N ARG A 49 20.85 -4.52 2.59
CA ARG A 49 20.29 -5.09 3.84
C ARG A 49 19.09 -4.34 4.41
N SER A 50 18.46 -3.45 3.63
CA SER A 50 17.30 -2.70 4.06
C SER A 50 16.28 -2.62 2.91
N PHE A 51 15.98 -1.42 2.43
CA PHE A 51 14.90 -1.14 1.51
C PHE A 51 15.06 -1.83 0.16
N ASN A 52 16.22 -1.74 -0.49
CA ASN A 52 16.42 -2.32 -1.81
C ASN A 52 16.44 -3.85 -1.76
N ALA A 53 17.02 -4.44 -0.71
CA ALA A 53 16.97 -5.88 -0.49
C ALA A 53 15.52 -6.37 -0.33
N ALA A 54 14.71 -5.69 0.47
CA ALA A 54 13.29 -6.01 0.64
C ALA A 54 12.50 -5.84 -0.68
N ALA A 55 12.79 -4.80 -1.46
CA ALA A 55 12.17 -4.58 -2.76
C ALA A 55 12.53 -5.70 -3.76
N TRP A 56 13.80 -6.14 -3.78
CA TRP A 56 14.26 -7.26 -4.60
C TRP A 56 13.54 -8.56 -4.25
N GLU A 57 13.47 -8.91 -2.97
CA GLU A 57 12.78 -10.10 -2.49
C GLU A 57 11.29 -10.07 -2.86
N GLY A 58 10.65 -8.92 -2.73
CA GLY A 58 9.25 -8.72 -3.12
C GLY A 58 9.01 -9.01 -4.61
N VAL A 59 9.85 -8.47 -5.49
CA VAL A 59 9.75 -8.73 -6.95
C VAL A 59 9.98 -10.21 -7.27
N LYS A 60 10.96 -10.86 -6.63
CA LYS A 60 11.23 -12.29 -6.85
C LYS A 60 10.15 -13.19 -6.28
N ARG A 61 9.38 -12.74 -5.29
CA ARG A 61 8.18 -13.43 -4.81
C ARG A 61 7.03 -13.28 -5.82
N ALA A 62 6.76 -12.06 -6.28
CA ALA A 62 5.72 -11.79 -7.27
C ALA A 62 5.95 -12.48 -8.63
N GLU A 63 7.20 -12.80 -8.99
CA GLU A 63 7.52 -13.62 -10.16
C GLU A 63 7.05 -15.08 -10.02
N LYS A 64 6.98 -15.59 -8.79
CA LYS A 64 6.64 -17.00 -8.48
C LYS A 64 5.16 -17.22 -8.20
N GLU A 65 4.45 -16.20 -7.74
CA GLU A 65 3.01 -16.18 -7.42
C GLU A 65 2.13 -15.91 -8.67
#